data_AF-A0A9D9XD10-F1
#
_entry.id   AF-A0A9D9XD10-F1
#
_cell.length_a   1.000
_cell.length_b   1.000
_cell.length_c   1.000
_cell.angle_alpha   90.00
_cell.angle_beta   90.00
_cell.angle_gamma   90.00
#
_symmetry.space_group_name_H-M   'P 1'
#
loop_
_entity.id
_entity.type
_entity.pdbx_description
1 polymer ?
#
loop_
_entity_poly.entity_id
_entity_poly.type
_entity_poly.pdbx_seq_one_letter_code
_entity_poly.pdbx_strand_id
1 'polypeptide(L)' 'MRKSKLKYISTRLVSNKSKSAFQDGAKRAMLANGYVVIASDGWVVKKFADGKIEKIEQLSDTQALKVILD' A
#
# COMPACT_ATOMS: atom_id res chain seq x y z
N MET A 1 10.47 26.74 -29.38
CA MET A 1 10.26 25.79 -28.27
C MET A 1 8.78 25.45 -28.20
N ARG A 2 8.36 24.25 -28.67
CA ARG A 2 6.94 23.83 -28.63
C ARG A 2 6.56 23.61 -27.16
N LYS A 3 5.66 24.44 -26.61
CA LYS A 3 5.10 24.22 -25.26
C LYS A 3 4.30 22.92 -25.29
N SER A 4 4.85 21.86 -24.70
CA SER A 4 4.12 20.61 -24.46
C SER A 4 2.88 20.96 -23.63
N LYS A 5 1.68 20.67 -24.14
CA LYS A 5 0.43 20.82 -23.37
C LYS A 5 0.51 19.87 -22.18
N LEU A 6 0.96 20.37 -21.03
CA LEU A 6 0.98 19.61 -19.79
C LEU A 6 -0.48 19.30 -19.44
N LYS A 7 -0.86 18.03 -19.55
CA LYS A 7 -2.18 17.53 -19.15
C LYS A 7 -2.19 17.53 -17.63
N TYR A 8 -2.77 18.56 -17.03
CA TYR A 8 -2.89 18.67 -15.58
C TYR A 8 -3.75 17.51 -15.06
N ILE A 9 -3.16 16.68 -14.21
CA ILE A 9 -3.86 15.61 -13.51
C ILE A 9 -4.33 16.21 -12.18
N SER A 10 -5.62 16.09 -11.88
CA SER A 10 -6.13 16.54 -10.59
C SER A 10 -5.63 15.64 -9.46
N THR A 11 -5.45 16.20 -8.28
CA THR A 11 -5.12 15.45 -7.05
C THR A 11 -6.12 14.31 -6.80
N ARG A 12 -7.40 14.53 -7.15
CA ARG A 12 -8.45 13.49 -7.10
C ARG A 12 -8.15 12.31 -8.01
N LEU A 13 -7.72 12.53 -9.25
CA LEU A 13 -7.37 11.45 -10.19
C LEU A 13 -6.18 10.64 -9.68
N VAL A 14 -5.15 11.31 -9.15
CA VAL A 14 -3.99 10.62 -8.56
C VAL A 14 -4.43 9.79 -7.35
N SER A 15 -5.16 10.38 -6.42
CA SER A 15 -5.65 9.67 -5.21
C SER A 15 -6.47 8.43 -5.57
N ASN A 16 -7.40 8.56 -6.52
CA ASN A 16 -8.23 7.44 -6.96
C ASN A 16 -7.41 6.33 -7.63
N LYS A 17 -6.47 6.70 -8.51
CA LYS A 17 -5.67 5.70 -9.20
C LYS A 17 -4.70 4.99 -8.26
N SER A 18 -4.10 5.71 -7.32
CA SER A 18 -3.26 5.12 -6.28
C SER A 18 -4.04 4.13 -5.42
N LYS A 19 -5.24 4.50 -4.93
CA LYS A 19 -6.10 3.60 -4.15
C LYS A 19 -6.42 2.30 -4.91
N SER A 20 -6.81 2.42 -6.17
CA SER A 20 -7.08 1.25 -7.02
C SER A 20 -5.84 0.38 -7.21
N ALA A 21 -4.67 0.97 -7.47
CA ALA A 21 -3.43 0.22 -7.64
C ALA A 21 -3.04 -0.55 -6.38
N PHE A 22 -3.18 0.05 -5.19
CA PHE A 22 -2.92 -0.62 -3.92
C PHE A 22 -3.90 -1.77 -3.67
N GLN A 23 -5.19 -1.59 -3.97
CA GLN A 23 -6.19 -2.65 -3.82
C GLN A 23 -5.90 -3.84 -4.74
N ASP A 24 -5.53 -3.57 -6.00
CA ASP A 24 -5.21 -4.62 -6.96
C ASP A 24 -3.90 -5.32 -6.60
N GLY A 25 -2.89 -4.58 -6.13
CA GLY A 25 -1.65 -5.14 -5.59
C GLY A 25 -1.90 -6.06 -4.40
N ALA A 26 -2.72 -5.64 -3.44
CA ALA A 26 -3.09 -6.45 -2.28
C ALA A 26 -3.82 -7.74 -2.69
N LYS A 27 -4.74 -7.67 -3.66
CA LYS A 27 -5.40 -8.88 -4.20
C LYS A 27 -4.39 -9.86 -4.81
N ARG A 28 -3.45 -9.35 -5.60
CA ARG A 28 -2.40 -10.19 -6.23
C ARG A 28 -1.47 -10.81 -5.19
N ALA A 29 -1.02 -10.04 -4.21
CA ALA A 29 -0.20 -10.54 -3.11
C ALA A 29 -0.94 -11.62 -2.31
N MET A 30 -2.23 -11.43 -2.04
CA MET A 30 -3.06 -12.44 -1.38
C MET A 30 -3.18 -13.72 -2.22
N LEU A 31 -3.35 -13.60 -3.54
CA LEU A 31 -3.43 -14.76 -4.43
C LEU A 31 -2.09 -15.50 -4.57
N ALA A 32 -0.97 -14.77 -4.60
CA ALA A 32 0.36 -15.36 -4.80
C ALA A 32 0.94 -15.95 -3.50
N ASN A 33 0.82 -15.22 -2.38
CA ASN A 33 1.50 -15.53 -1.13
C ASN A 33 0.56 -16.03 -0.02
N GLY A 34 -0.77 -15.90 -0.19
CA GLY A 34 -1.76 -16.23 0.84
C GLY A 34 -1.88 -15.21 1.98
N TYR A 35 -1.07 -14.14 1.96
CA TYR A 35 -1.11 -13.06 2.94
C TYR A 35 -0.73 -11.70 2.35
N VAL A 36 -1.11 -10.63 3.05
CA VAL A 36 -0.70 -9.24 2.78
C VAL A 36 -0.12 -8.64 4.06
N VAL A 37 0.96 -7.88 3.93
CA VAL A 37 1.56 -7.13 5.03
C VAL A 37 0.92 -5.74 5.11
N ILE A 38 0.38 -5.38 6.27
CA ILE A 38 -0.24 -4.08 6.52
C ILE A 38 0.26 -3.48 7.83
N ALA A 39 0.30 -2.16 7.92
CA ALA A 39 0.47 -1.47 9.19
C ALA A 39 -0.91 -1.22 9.83
N SER A 40 -1.16 -1.78 11.02
CA SER A 40 -2.40 -1.60 11.78
C SER A 40 -2.07 -1.38 13.25
N ASP A 41 -2.70 -0.39 13.89
CA ASP A 41 -2.64 -0.17 15.34
C ASP A 41 -1.21 -0.07 15.91
N GLY A 42 -0.30 0.54 15.15
CA GLY A 42 1.11 0.66 15.56
C GLY A 42 1.90 -0.64 15.42
N TRP A 43 1.45 -1.59 14.61
CA TRP A 43 2.15 -2.84 14.30
C TRP A 43 2.19 -3.10 12.80
N VAL A 44 3.28 -3.68 12.32
CA VAL A 44 3.31 -4.36 11.02
C VAL A 44 2.77 -5.75 11.23
N VAL A 45 1.71 -6.11 10.49
CA VAL A 45 1.02 -7.39 10.62
C VAL A 45 0.88 -8.08 9.27
N LYS A 46 1.01 -9.41 9.24
CA LYS A 46 0.56 -10.25 8.12
C LYS A 46 -0.91 -10.57 8.33
N LYS A 47 -1.74 -10.19 7.36
CA LYS A 47 -3.13 -10.60 7.28
C LYS A 47 -3.27 -11.70 6.23
N PHE A 48 -3.69 -12.87 6.67
CA PHE A 48 -3.88 -14.04 5.81
C PHE A 48 -5.30 -14.07 5.22
N ALA A 49 -5.50 -14.86 4.17
CA ALA A 49 -6.78 -14.99 3.48
C ALA A 49 -7.90 -15.58 4.37
N ASP A 50 -7.53 -16.41 5.35
CA ASP A 50 -8.41 -17.02 6.34
C ASP A 50 -8.82 -16.06 7.48
N GLY A 51 -8.26 -14.84 7.50
CA GLY A 51 -8.49 -13.85 8.54
C GLY A 51 -7.53 -13.94 9.73
N LYS A 52 -6.56 -14.87 9.73
CA LYS A 52 -5.49 -14.90 10.73
C LYS A 52 -4.65 -13.63 10.61
N ILE A 53 -4.25 -13.08 11.76
CA ILE A 53 -3.38 -11.90 11.85
C ILE A 53 -2.14 -12.28 12.66
N GLU A 54 -0.97 -12.15 12.06
CA GLU A 54 0.32 -12.34 12.73
C GLU A 54 1.03 -11.00 12.86
N LYS A 55 1.35 -10.62 14.10
CA LYS A 55 2.11 -9.41 14.38
C LYS A 55 3.59 -9.69 14.13
N ILE A 56 4.23 -8.85 13.32
CA ILE A 56 5.65 -8.98 12.98
C ILE A 56 6.45 -8.04 13.88
N GLU A 57 6.14 -6.75 13.84
CA GLU A 57 6.99 -5.73 14.43
C GLU A 57 6.15 -4.57 14.97
N GLN A 58 6.54 -4.07 16.14
CA GLN A 58 5.91 -2.90 16.73
C GLN A 58 6.52 -1.64 16.13
N LEU A 59 5.67 -0.76 15.62
CA LEU A 59 6.06 0.55 15.15
C LEU A 59 6.36 1.42 16.38
N SER A 60 7.65 1.46 16.75
CA SER A 60 8.20 2.42 17.70
C SER A 60 8.26 3.80 17.03
N ASP A 61 8.05 4.86 17.80
CA ASP A 61 7.87 6.26 17.37
C ASP A 61 8.48 6.70 16.02
N THR A 62 7.61 7.25 15.16
CA THR A 62 7.80 8.29 14.13
C THR A 62 9.13 8.39 13.35
N GLN A 63 9.83 7.29 13.07
CA GLN A 63 10.84 7.29 12.02
C GLN A 63 10.22 6.82 10.71
N ALA A 64 10.00 7.79 9.81
CA ALA A 64 9.49 7.67 8.45
C ALA A 64 9.52 6.24 7.92
N LEU A 65 8.38 5.54 8.04
CA LEU A 65 8.17 4.23 7.44
C LEU A 65 8.21 4.41 5.94
N LYS A 66 9.42 4.30 5.38
CA LYS A 66 9.65 4.14 3.96
C LYS A 66 8.92 2.86 3.61
N VAL A 67 7.78 3.03 2.92
CA VAL A 67 6.95 1.94 2.43
C VAL A 67 7.89 0.91 1.78
N ILE A 68 8.07 -0.23 2.43
CA ILE A 68 8.81 -1.36 1.86
C ILE A 68 7.81 -2.04 0.93
N LEU A 69 7.81 -1.60 -0.33
CA LEU A 69 7.30 -2.39 -1.44
C LEU A 69 8.53 -3.10 -2.02
N ASP A 70 8.58 -4.41 -1.82
CA ASP A 70 9.41 -5.33 -2.59
C ASP A 70 8.64 -5.75 -3.86
#